data_AF-A0A959GFG4-F1
#
_entry.id   AF-A0A959GFG4-F1
#
_cell.length_a   1.000
_cell.length_b   1.000
_cell.length_c   1.000
_cell.angle_alpha   90.00
_cell.angle_beta   90.00
_cell.angle_gamma   90.00
#
_symmetry.space_group_name_H-M   'P 1'
#
loop_
_entity.id
_entity.type
_entity.pdbx_description
1 polymer ?
#
loop_
_entity_poly.entity_id
_entity_poly.type
_entity_poly.pdbx_seq_one_letter_code
_entity_poly.pdbx_strand_id
1 'polypeptide(L)'
;MGRVELKKGHTLLKGTSKFGISERMRGLLCLVGQSVVYDEACELFEEMMGVEISAPQIQRVCTHYGNAIGPLVKANCRPVIPRLEAVQGQDKVYVMVDGSMA
;
A
#
# COMPACT_ATOMS: atom_id res chain seq x y z
N MET A 1 10.14 -3.84 26.15
CA MET A 1 9.06 -3.63 25.16
C MET A 1 8.09 -2.60 25.72
N GLY A 2 8.04 -1.41 25.12
CA GLY A 2 7.30 -0.26 25.66
C GLY A 2 5.84 -0.30 25.24
N ARG A 3 4.92 -0.29 26.22
CA ARG A 3 3.47 -0.22 25.99
C ARG A 3 3.10 1.23 25.70
N VAL A 4 2.73 1.52 24.45
CA VAL A 4 2.27 2.85 24.03
C VAL A 4 0.75 2.91 24.20
N GLU A 5 0.29 3.46 25.33
CA GLU A 5 -1.13 3.72 25.57
C GLU A 5 -1.47 5.17 25.19
N LEU A 6 -2.12 5.33 24.03
CA LEU A 6 -2.61 6.65 23.60
C LEU A 6 -3.97 6.93 24.26
N LYS A 7 -3.99 7.89 25.20
CA LYS A 7 -5.23 8.39 25.80
C LYS A 7 -6.16 8.95 24.70
N LYS A 8 -7.46 8.62 24.80
CA LYS A 8 -8.52 9.01 23.85
C LYS A 8 -8.78 10.53 23.70
N GLY A 9 -7.96 11.39 24.30
CA GLY A 9 -8.02 12.86 24.20
C GLY A 9 -6.81 13.50 23.51
N HIS A 10 -5.92 12.72 22.88
CA HIS A 10 -4.73 13.24 22.23
C HIS A 10 -5.08 14.03 20.95
N THR A 11 -4.41 15.15 20.66
CA THR A 11 -4.66 16.03 19.50
C THR A 11 -4.60 15.33 18.14
N LEU A 12 -3.96 14.16 18.06
CA LEU A 12 -3.93 13.29 16.87
C LEU A 12 -5.24 12.50 16.64
N LEU A 13 -6.15 12.43 17.62
CA LEU A 13 -7.47 11.78 17.56
C LEU A 13 -8.57 12.73 17.03
N LYS A 14 -8.25 13.63 16.10
CA LYS A 14 -9.24 14.56 15.50
C LYS A 14 -10.17 13.90 14.47
N GLY A 15 -10.11 12.58 14.28
CA GLY A 15 -10.93 11.86 13.32
C GLY A 15 -11.54 10.58 13.89
N THR A 16 -12.87 10.59 14.03
CA THR A 16 -13.77 9.46 14.37
C THR A 16 -13.45 8.68 15.66
N SER A 17 -14.46 8.45 16.49
CA SER A 17 -14.40 7.67 17.75
C SER A 17 -14.07 6.17 17.59
N LYS A 18 -13.54 5.77 16.43
CA LYS A 18 -13.14 4.40 16.08
C LYS A 18 -11.61 4.41 15.92
N PHE A 19 -10.94 3.36 16.40
CA PHE A 19 -9.53 3.14 16.08
C PHE A 19 -9.39 3.03 14.56
N GLY A 20 -8.96 4.12 13.92
CA GLY A 20 -8.74 4.19 12.48
C GLY A 20 -7.35 3.70 12.14
N ILE A 21 -7.22 3.02 11.00
CA ILE A 21 -5.91 2.70 10.43
C ILE A 21 -5.23 4.03 10.06
N SER A 22 -4.08 4.31 10.68
CA SER A 22 -3.31 5.54 10.43
C SER A 22 -2.89 5.64 8.96
N GLU A 23 -2.61 6.85 8.46
CA GLU A 23 -2.18 7.03 7.06
C GLU A 23 -0.92 6.21 6.75
N ARG A 24 0.05 6.19 7.68
CA ARG A 24 1.26 5.37 7.55
C ARG A 24 0.94 3.88 7.47
N MET A 25 0.03 3.39 8.32
CA MET A 25 -0.37 2.00 8.31
C MET A 25 -1.11 1.64 7.01
N ARG A 26 -1.95 2.55 6.48
CA ARG A 26 -2.60 2.36 5.16
C ARG A 26 -1.59 2.24 4.03
N GLY A 27 -0.55 3.07 4.03
CA GLY A 27 0.54 2.98 3.05
C GLY A 27 1.29 1.65 3.13
N LEU A 28 1.64 1.20 4.33
CA LEU A 28 2.29 -0.10 4.54
C LEU A 28 1.40 -1.26 4.10
N LEU A 29 0.10 -1.23 4.46
CA LEU A 29 -0.87 -2.24 4.06
C LEU A 29 -0.98 -2.37 2.53
N CYS A 30 -1.03 -1.23 1.84
CA CYS A 30 -1.11 -1.23 0.39
C CYS A 30 0.20 -1.71 -0.26
N LEU A 31 1.35 -1.38 0.33
CA LEU A 31 2.68 -1.83 -0.12
C LEU A 31 2.86 -3.34 0.03
N VAL A 32 2.51 -3.90 1.19
CA VAL A 32 2.65 -5.34 1.42
C VAL A 32 1.60 -6.10 0.62
N GLY A 33 0.34 -5.64 0.62
CA GLY A 33 -0.76 -6.30 -0.09
C GLY A 33 -0.68 -6.27 -1.62
N GLN A 34 0.22 -5.46 -2.22
CA GLN A 34 0.54 -5.54 -3.65
C GLN A 34 1.76 -6.41 -3.95
N SER A 35 2.53 -6.79 -2.92
CA SER A 35 3.78 -7.54 -3.06
C SER A 35 3.60 -9.04 -2.83
N VAL A 36 2.64 -9.43 -1.99
CA VAL A 36 2.37 -10.82 -1.59
C VAL A 36 0.86 -11.09 -1.51
N VAL A 37 0.48 -12.36 -1.29
CA VAL A 37 -0.92 -12.75 -1.05
C VAL A 37 -1.41 -12.15 0.27
N TYR A 38 -2.70 -11.83 0.40
CA TYR A 38 -3.22 -11.17 1.60
C TYR A 38 -3.04 -11.97 2.89
N ASP A 39 -3.10 -13.30 2.83
CA ASP A 39 -2.87 -14.13 4.02
C ASP A 39 -1.39 -14.07 4.46
N GLU A 40 -0.45 -14.12 3.52
CA GLU A 40 0.98 -13.91 3.79
C GLU A 40 1.26 -12.48 4.30
N ALA A 41 0.53 -11.49 3.78
CA ALA A 41 0.62 -10.12 4.27
C ALA A 41 0.18 -10.02 5.74
N CYS A 42 -0.84 -10.77 6.17
CA CYS A 42 -1.27 -10.83 7.56
C CYS A 42 -0.15 -11.37 8.46
N GLU A 43 0.46 -12.50 8.08
CA GLU A 43 1.57 -13.10 8.80
C GLU A 43 2.76 -12.14 8.92
N LEU A 44 3.12 -11.46 7.82
CA LEU A 44 4.18 -10.45 7.80
C LEU A 44 3.91 -9.28 8.76
N PHE A 45 2.65 -8.81 8.86
CA PHE A 45 2.31 -7.73 9.80
C PHE A 45 2.40 -8.16 11.25
N GLU A 46 2.04 -9.42 11.54
CA GLU A 46 2.20 -10.00 12.86
C GLU A 46 3.67 -10.17 13.23
N GLU A 47 4.50 -10.73 12.34
CA GLU A 47 5.93 -10.95 12.59
C GLU A 47 6.73 -9.65 12.72
N MET A 48 6.49 -8.67 11.83
CA MET A 48 7.31 -7.45 11.79
C MET A 48 6.85 -6.40 12.80
N MET A 49 5.54 -6.29 13.05
CA MET A 49 4.97 -5.20 13.85
C MET A 49 4.17 -5.67 15.07
N GLY A 50 3.90 -6.97 15.22
CA GLY A 50 3.06 -7.50 16.29
C GLY A 50 1.62 -6.98 16.20
N VAL A 51 1.13 -6.69 14.99
CA VAL A 51 -0.22 -6.16 14.76
C VAL A 51 -1.03 -7.18 13.98
N GLU A 52 -2.10 -7.67 14.61
CA GLU A 52 -3.07 -8.52 13.94
C GLU A 52 -3.91 -7.69 12.95
N ILE A 53 -3.80 -8.03 11.67
CA ILE A 53 -4.59 -7.46 10.59
C ILE A 53 -5.19 -8.60 9.79
N SER A 54 -6.47 -8.52 9.48
CA SER A 54 -7.15 -9.55 8.69
C SER A 54 -7.06 -9.28 7.18
N ALA A 55 -7.00 -10.34 6.38
CA ALA A 55 -6.91 -10.25 4.92
C ALA A 55 -8.02 -9.37 4.29
N PRO A 56 -9.29 -9.42 4.74
CA PRO A 56 -10.33 -8.52 4.24
C PRO A 56 -10.07 -7.03 4.54
N GLN A 57 -9.37 -6.70 5.63
CA GLN A 57 -8.97 -5.32 5.92
C GLN A 57 -7.91 -4.85 4.93
N ILE A 58 -6.91 -5.68 4.62
CA ILE A 58 -5.88 -5.40 3.62
C ILE A 58 -6.53 -5.21 2.25
N GLN A 59 -7.39 -6.14 1.84
CA GLN A 59 -8.13 -6.08 0.58
C GLN A 59 -8.94 -4.79 0.44
N ARG A 60 -9.66 -4.36 1.49
CA ARG A 60 -10.45 -3.12 1.47
C ARG A 60 -9.56 -1.89 1.24
N VAL A 61 -8.39 -1.84 1.88
CA VAL A 61 -7.43 -0.75 1.71
C VAL A 61 -6.88 -0.74 0.28
N CYS A 62 -6.38 -1.88 -0.20
CA CYS A 62 -5.84 -2.00 -1.56
C CYS A 62 -6.89 -1.64 -2.62
N THR A 63 -8.12 -2.13 -2.47
CA THR A 63 -9.22 -1.84 -3.40
C THR A 63 -9.58 -0.35 -3.41
N HIS A 64 -9.61 0.28 -2.23
CA HIS A 64 -9.91 1.71 -2.12
C HIS A 64 -8.89 2.56 -2.89
N TYR A 65 -7.59 2.32 -2.67
CA TYR A 65 -6.54 3.06 -3.36
C TYR A 65 -6.45 2.71 -4.85
N GLY A 66 -6.64 1.43 -5.22
CA GLY A 66 -6.71 1.01 -6.62
C GLY A 66 -7.80 1.73 -7.41
N ASN A 67 -8.99 1.86 -6.83
CA ASN A 67 -10.10 2.60 -7.45
C ASN A 67 -9.83 4.11 -7.54
N ALA A 68 -9.09 4.67 -6.59
CA ALA A 68 -8.71 6.09 -6.60
C ALA A 68 -7.67 6.44 -7.68
N ILE A 69 -6.85 5.48 -8.10
CA ILE A 69 -5.82 5.69 -9.14
C ILE A 69 -6.48 5.89 -10.52
N GLY A 70 -7.52 5.14 -10.86
CA GLY A 70 -8.17 5.20 -12.18
C GLY A 70 -8.57 6.62 -12.63
N PRO A 71 -9.29 7.40 -11.79
CA PRO A 71 -9.61 8.80 -12.07
C PRO A 71 -8.38 9.70 -12.24
N LEU A 72 -7.32 9.50 -11.45
CA LEU A 72 -6.08 10.29 -11.53
C LEU A 72 -5.33 10.05 -12.84
N VAL A 73 -5.31 8.79 -13.31
CA VAL A 73 -4.74 8.43 -14.62
C VAL A 73 -5.56 9.04 -15.74
N LYS A 74 -6.89 8.94 -15.70
CA LYS A 74 -7.79 9.55 -16.69
C LYS A 74 -7.67 11.07 -16.76
N ALA A 75 -7.50 11.72 -15.61
CA ALA A 75 -7.30 13.16 -15.52
C ALA A 75 -5.90 13.61 -15.98
N ASN A 76 -5.00 12.67 -16.30
CA ASN A 76 -3.61 12.94 -16.72
C ASN A 76 -2.93 13.94 -15.77
N CYS A 77 -3.17 13.76 -14.46
CA CYS A 77 -2.61 14.63 -13.43
C CYS A 77 -1.09 14.49 -13.43
N ARG A 78 -0.42 15.42 -14.13
CA ARG A 78 1.05 15.49 -14.30
C ARG A 78 1.87 15.32 -13.00
N PRO A 79 1.46 15.81 -11.81
CA PRO A 79 2.31 15.67 -10.62
C PRO A 79 2.31 14.28 -9.99
N VAL A 80 1.40 13.36 -10.38
CA VAL A 80 1.22 12.06 -9.68
C VAL A 80 1.71 10.87 -10.52
N ILE A 81 1.83 11.04 -11.83
CA ILE A 81 2.23 9.97 -12.75
C ILE A 81 3.70 10.17 -13.12
N PRO A 82 4.64 9.32 -12.66
CA PRO A 82 6.02 9.36 -13.11
C PRO A 82 6.04 9.11 -14.61
N ARG A 83 6.48 10.09 -15.40
CA ARG A 83 6.72 9.88 -16.82
C ARG A 83 8.12 9.30 -16.97
N LEU A 84 8.19 8.10 -17.53
CA LEU A 84 9.45 7.59 -18.06
C LEU A 84 9.85 8.49 -19.24
N GLU A 85 11.12 8.85 -19.32
CA GLU A 85 11.65 9.51 -20.50
C GLU A 85 11.47 8.58 -21.71
N ALA A 86 11.13 9.15 -22.86
CA ALA A 86 10.96 8.36 -24.07
C ALA A 86 12.29 7.69 -24.41
N VAL A 87 12.33 6.36 -24.27
CA VAL A 87 13.49 5.53 -24.62
C VAL A 87 13.78 5.75 -26.10
N GLN A 88 14.98 6.22 -26.42
CA GLN A 88 15.41 6.32 -27.81
C GLN A 88 15.59 4.89 -28.34
N GLY A 89 15.15 4.60 -29.56
CA GLY A 89 15.14 3.23 -30.11
C GLY A 89 16.49 2.52 -30.24
N GLN A 90 17.58 3.14 -29.75
CA GLN A 90 18.93 2.58 -29.69
C GLN A 90 19.38 2.15 -28.29
N ASP A 91 18.56 2.35 -27.25
CA ASP A 91 18.91 1.90 -25.90
C ASP A 91 18.80 0.38 -25.79
N LYS A 92 19.90 -0.25 -25.32
CA LYS A 92 19.94 -1.68 -25.01
C LYS A 92 19.03 -1.96 -23.82
N VAL A 93 17.78 -2.33 -24.09
CA VAL A 93 16.83 -2.76 -23.07
C VAL A 93 17.13 -4.21 -22.70
N TYR A 94 17.47 -4.45 -21.43
CA TYR A 94 17.51 -5.81 -20.87
C TYR A 94 16.08 -6.23 -20.53
N VAL A 95 15.56 -7.19 -21.27
CA VAL A 95 14.28 -7.82 -20.94
C VAL A 95 14.55 -8.90 -19.89
N MET A 96 14.02 -8.74 -18.68
CA MET A 96 13.91 -9.87 -17.77
C MET A 96 12.81 -10.79 -18.32
N VAL A 97 13.24 -11.89 -18.94
CA VAL A 97 12.35 -12.99 -19.31
C VAL A 97 12.09 -13.76 -18.02
N ASP A 98 10.98 -13.47 -17.34
CA ASP A 98 10.52 -14.31 -16.24
C ASP A 98 10.15 -15.68 -16.81
N GLY A 99 11.03 -16.65 -16.58
CA GLY A 99 10.93 -18.01 -17.10
C GLY A 99 9.97 -18.83 -16.26
N SER A 100 8.68 -18.51 -16.27
CA SER A 100 7.64 -19.45 -15.82
C SER A 100 6.26 -19.04 -16.33
N MET A 101 5.83 -19.60 -17.46
CA MET A 101 4.45 -20.04 -17.70
C MET A 101 4.50 -21.16 -18.74
N ALA A 102 4.57 -22.39 -18.25
CA ALA A 102 4.23 -23.62 -18.97
C ALA A 102 3.23 -24.39 -18.11
#